data_AF-A0A154WG36-F1
#
_entry.id   AF-A0A154WG36-F1
#
_cell.length_a   1.000
_cell.length_b   1.000
_cell.length_c   1.000
_cell.angle_alpha   90.00
_cell.angle_beta   90.00
_cell.angle_gamma   90.00
#
_symmetry.space_group_name_H-M   'P 1'
#
loop_
_entity.id
_entity.type
_entity.pdbx_description
1 polymer ?
#
loop_
_entity_poly.entity_id
_entity_poly.type
_entity_poly.pdbx_seq_one_letter_code
_entity_poly.pdbx_strand_id
1 'polypeptide(L)'
;MSVRSVKRAAAGFAALALTAAPAFAQDGGAGLPQLDTNSFATQIFWLAVTFVALYLLMSRIALPRVRDVLEERDRRIADDLEKAEKLKEEAEAVLAEYEKALADARSQAQAAMAEATEKANAEAAKRQQALADTLAAQVAEAETRIGAAKREALENVRQVAVEVSREATLRLIGGDIAEADAAKAVDAALKESA
;
A
#
# COMPACT_ATOMS: atom_id res chain seq x y z
N MET A 1 0.91 10.28 -41.09
CA MET A 1 0.96 9.54 -42.38
C MET A 1 -0.08 10.12 -43.32
N SER A 2 0.41 10.86 -44.33
CA SER A 2 -0.22 11.42 -45.56
C SER A 2 -1.75 11.56 -45.67
N VAL A 3 -2.22 12.80 -45.51
CA VAL A 3 -3.51 13.31 -45.99
C VAL A 3 -3.38 13.64 -47.50
N ARG A 4 -3.39 12.62 -48.37
CA ARG A 4 -3.43 12.80 -49.83
C ARG A 4 -4.15 11.62 -50.51
N SER A 5 -5.47 11.70 -50.65
CA SER A 5 -6.19 10.84 -51.62
C SER A 5 -7.59 11.29 -52.03
N VAL A 6 -8.16 12.37 -51.47
CA VAL A 6 -9.52 12.85 -51.82
C VAL A 6 -9.53 13.82 -53.02
N LYS A 7 -8.57 13.71 -53.95
CA LYS A 7 -8.51 14.57 -55.16
C LYS A 7 -8.42 13.76 -56.45
N ARG A 8 -9.23 12.71 -56.66
CA ARG A 8 -9.36 12.06 -57.97
C ARG A 8 -10.74 11.42 -58.16
N ALA A 9 -11.79 12.24 -58.30
CA ALA A 9 -13.07 11.79 -58.84
C ALA A 9 -13.90 12.95 -59.44
N ALA A 10 -13.23 13.93 -60.07
CA ALA A 10 -13.88 15.05 -60.75
C ALA A 10 -13.35 15.29 -62.18
N ALA A 11 -12.67 14.30 -62.76
CA ALA A 11 -12.12 14.40 -64.11
C ALA A 11 -12.77 13.32 -64.97
N GLY A 12 -13.89 13.67 -65.58
CA GLY A 12 -14.64 12.79 -66.46
C GLY A 12 -15.80 13.47 -67.18
N PHE A 13 -15.77 14.79 -67.33
CA PHE A 13 -16.60 15.49 -68.31
C PHE A 13 -15.67 15.80 -69.50
N ALA A 14 -15.30 14.74 -70.21
CA ALA A 14 -14.49 14.86 -71.41
C ALA A 14 -15.35 15.52 -72.49
N ALA A 15 -14.83 16.65 -72.98
CA ALA A 15 -15.33 17.43 -74.08
C ALA A 15 -15.75 16.55 -75.27
N LEU A 16 -17.00 16.70 -75.70
CA LEU A 16 -17.42 16.38 -77.05
C LEU A 16 -17.72 17.69 -77.76
N ALA A 17 -16.66 18.34 -78.24
CA ALA A 17 -16.76 19.29 -79.33
C ALA A 17 -16.97 18.47 -80.62
N LEU A 18 -18.21 18.40 -81.10
CA LEU A 18 -18.51 17.85 -82.42
C LEU A 18 -18.96 18.99 -83.34
N THR A 19 -18.06 19.28 -84.27
CA THR A 19 -18.18 20.08 -85.49
C THR A 19 -19.61 20.26 -86.01
N ALA A 20 -20.02 21.51 -86.16
CA ALA A 20 -21.16 21.90 -86.97
C ALA A 20 -20.87 21.63 -88.46
N ALA A 21 -21.70 20.81 -89.10
CA ALA A 21 -21.87 20.78 -90.54
C ALA A 21 -23.37 20.61 -90.86
N PRO A 22 -23.88 21.24 -91.95
CA PRO A 22 -25.30 21.50 -92.16
C PRO A 22 -26.02 20.38 -92.94
N ALA A 23 -27.34 20.53 -93.06
CA ALA A 23 -28.32 19.66 -93.75
C ALA A 23 -28.83 18.49 -92.88
N PHE A 24 -30.13 18.36 -92.61
CA PHE A 24 -31.24 18.41 -93.55
C PHE A 24 -32.46 19.16 -93.01
N ALA A 25 -33.01 20.02 -93.86
CA ALA A 25 -34.41 20.43 -93.82
C ALA A 25 -35.23 19.48 -94.70
N GLN A 26 -36.36 18.97 -94.21
CA GLN A 26 -37.54 18.76 -95.05
C GLN A 26 -38.84 18.75 -94.22
N ASP A 27 -39.62 19.80 -94.46
CA ASP A 27 -41.07 20.02 -94.35
C ASP A 27 -41.93 19.42 -93.22
N GLY A 28 -42.59 20.34 -92.49
CA GLY A 28 -43.95 20.13 -92.01
C GLY A 28 -44.30 20.71 -90.63
N GLY A 29 -44.70 21.98 -90.57
CA GLY A 29 -45.55 22.50 -89.49
C GLY A 29 -44.86 23.33 -88.40
N ALA A 30 -45.38 24.54 -88.19
CA ALA A 30 -44.87 25.55 -87.28
C ALA A 30 -44.88 25.10 -85.80
N GLY A 31 -43.68 24.98 -85.24
CA GLY A 31 -43.41 24.86 -83.80
C GLY A 31 -41.92 25.11 -83.56
N LEU A 32 -41.55 25.68 -82.42
CA LEU A 32 -40.14 25.79 -82.02
C LEU A 32 -39.50 24.39 -82.14
N PRO A 33 -38.37 24.20 -82.84
CA PRO A 33 -37.77 22.87 -83.07
C PRO A 33 -37.36 22.14 -81.78
N GLN A 34 -37.34 22.84 -80.64
CA GLN A 34 -37.13 22.29 -79.30
C GLN A 34 -38.38 21.64 -78.68
N LEU A 35 -39.57 21.86 -79.26
CA LEU A 35 -40.85 21.33 -78.77
C LEU A 35 -41.42 20.26 -79.72
N ASP A 36 -40.59 19.66 -80.57
CA ASP A 36 -41.00 18.56 -81.42
C ASP A 36 -41.15 17.28 -80.59
N THR A 37 -42.41 16.88 -80.40
CA THR A 37 -42.82 15.79 -79.52
C THR A 37 -42.26 14.42 -79.89
N ASN A 38 -41.82 14.25 -81.14
CA ASN A 38 -41.22 13.02 -81.63
C ASN A 38 -39.82 12.76 -81.02
N SER A 39 -39.10 13.81 -80.61
CA SER A 39 -37.76 13.70 -80.00
C SER A 39 -37.79 13.34 -78.50
N PHE A 40 -38.89 13.65 -77.80
CA PHE A 40 -39.00 13.44 -76.36
C PHE A 40 -38.94 11.96 -75.96
N ALA A 41 -39.51 11.06 -76.75
CA ALA A 41 -39.51 9.63 -76.45
C ALA A 41 -38.08 9.06 -76.40
N THR A 42 -37.25 9.42 -77.38
CA THR A 42 -35.83 8.99 -77.45
C THR A 42 -35.00 9.64 -76.34
N GLN A 43 -35.24 10.92 -76.03
CA GLN A 43 -34.57 11.63 -74.93
C GLN A 43 -34.88 10.96 -73.58
N ILE A 44 -36.15 10.64 -73.33
CA ILE A 44 -36.61 9.97 -72.10
C ILE A 44 -36.06 8.55 -72.02
N PHE A 45 -36.01 7.82 -73.15
CA PHE A 45 -35.43 6.49 -73.20
C PHE A 45 -33.95 6.51 -72.77
N TRP A 46 -33.12 7.38 -73.36
CA TRP A 46 -31.71 7.50 -72.97
C TRP A 46 -31.51 8.05 -71.56
N LEU A 47 -32.37 8.98 -71.11
CA LEU A 47 -32.39 9.43 -69.72
C LEU A 47 -32.64 8.25 -68.78
N ALA A 48 -33.64 7.42 -69.05
CA ALA A 48 -33.95 6.25 -68.25
C ALA A 48 -32.79 5.24 -68.25
N VAL A 49 -32.20 4.95 -69.42
CA VAL A 49 -31.06 4.02 -69.53
C VAL A 49 -29.85 4.53 -68.74
N THR A 50 -29.47 5.80 -68.91
CA THR A 50 -28.33 6.40 -68.19
C THR A 50 -28.61 6.54 -66.69
N PHE A 51 -29.83 6.88 -66.29
CA PHE A 51 -30.24 6.94 -64.89
C PHE A 51 -30.20 5.57 -64.23
N VAL A 52 -30.71 4.53 -64.89
CA VAL A 52 -30.63 3.15 -64.38
C VAL A 52 -29.18 2.68 -64.30
N ALA A 53 -28.35 2.96 -65.31
CA ALA A 53 -26.93 2.62 -65.27
C ALA A 53 -26.21 3.32 -64.11
N LEU A 54 -26.47 4.62 -63.88
CA LEU A 54 -25.93 5.37 -62.75
C LEU A 54 -26.45 4.84 -61.41
N TYR A 55 -27.74 4.51 -61.32
CA TYR A 55 -28.36 3.95 -60.12
C TYR A 55 -27.72 2.61 -59.74
N LEU A 56 -27.51 1.72 -60.71
CA LEU A 56 -26.84 0.44 -60.48
C LEU A 56 -25.39 0.63 -60.05
N LEU A 57 -24.67 1.59 -60.65
CA LEU A 57 -23.30 1.92 -60.28
C LEU A 57 -23.22 2.45 -58.83
N MET A 58 -24.10 3.38 -58.46
CA MET A 58 -24.20 3.93 -57.11
C MET A 58 -24.62 2.88 -56.08
N SER A 59 -25.63 2.07 -56.41
CA SER A 59 -26.10 1.00 -55.55
C SER A 59 -24.99 -0.04 -55.29
N ARG A 60 -24.21 -0.36 -56.31
CA ARG A 60 -23.16 -1.39 -56.20
C ARG A 60 -21.85 -0.91 -55.59
N ILE A 61 -21.54 0.39 -55.63
CA ILE A 61 -20.25 0.94 -55.19
C ILE A 61 -20.37 1.92 -54.02
N ALA A 62 -21.32 2.86 -54.06
CA ALA A 62 -21.43 3.89 -53.02
C ALA A 62 -22.04 3.34 -51.74
N LEU A 63 -23.15 2.58 -51.83
CA LEU A 63 -23.80 1.98 -50.67
C LEU A 63 -22.90 1.03 -49.86
N PRO A 64 -22.16 0.07 -50.45
CA PRO A 64 -21.31 -0.80 -49.64
C PRO A 64 -20.21 -0.02 -48.92
N ARG A 65 -19.60 0.98 -49.55
CA ARG A 65 -18.55 1.78 -48.88
C ARG A 65 -19.06 2.56 -47.67
N VAL A 66 -20.28 3.08 -47.71
CA VAL A 66 -20.88 3.77 -46.55
C VAL A 66 -21.19 2.77 -45.44
N ARG A 67 -21.70 1.58 -45.79
CA ARG A 67 -21.96 0.51 -44.83
C ARG A 67 -20.68 0.04 -44.14
N ASP A 68 -19.60 -0.17 -44.90
CA ASP A 68 -18.31 -0.60 -44.35
C ASP A 68 -17.77 0.40 -43.31
N VAL A 69 -17.89 1.71 -43.57
CA VAL A 69 -17.44 2.75 -42.63
C VAL A 69 -18.30 2.77 -41.37
N LEU A 70 -19.61 2.56 -41.50
CA LEU A 70 -20.52 2.54 -40.35
C LEU A 70 -20.26 1.30 -39.49
N GLU A 71 -20.12 0.12 -40.11
CA GLU A 71 -19.79 -1.13 -39.41
C GLU A 71 -18.42 -1.05 -38.72
N GLU A 72 -17.39 -0.46 -39.35
CA GLU A 72 -16.08 -0.24 -38.73
C GLU A 72 -16.18 0.66 -37.50
N ARG A 73 -16.99 1.72 -37.56
CA ARG A 73 -17.20 2.61 -36.41
C ARG A 73 -17.93 1.90 -35.27
N ASP A 74 -19.00 1.16 -35.60
CA ASP A 74 -19.78 0.42 -34.61
C ASP A 74 -18.92 -0.65 -33.93
N ARG A 75 -18.09 -1.37 -34.70
CA ARG A 75 -17.13 -2.33 -34.16
C ARG A 75 -16.11 -1.67 -33.24
N ARG A 76 -15.51 -0.54 -33.64
CA ARG A 76 -14.57 0.18 -32.76
C ARG A 76 -15.21 0.63 -31.46
N ILE A 77 -16.43 1.16 -31.53
CA ILE A 77 -17.16 1.61 -30.34
C ILE A 77 -17.44 0.41 -29.43
N ALA A 78 -17.89 -0.72 -29.98
CA ALA A 78 -18.12 -1.95 -29.21
C ALA A 78 -16.83 -2.46 -28.56
N ASP A 79 -15.74 -2.53 -29.32
CA ASP A 79 -14.43 -2.98 -28.83
C ASP A 79 -13.88 -2.05 -27.74
N ASP A 80 -14.05 -0.74 -27.89
CA ASP A 80 -13.57 0.25 -26.91
C ASP A 80 -14.42 0.21 -25.64
N LEU A 81 -15.74 0.00 -25.74
CA LEU A 81 -16.63 -0.20 -24.59
C LEU A 81 -16.29 -1.49 -23.85
N GLU A 82 -16.09 -2.61 -24.55
CA GLU A 82 -15.71 -3.89 -23.94
C GLU A 82 -14.35 -3.78 -23.23
N LYS A 83 -13.37 -3.11 -23.85
CA LYS A 83 -12.07 -2.84 -23.20
C LYS A 83 -12.22 -1.95 -21.98
N ALA A 84 -13.04 -0.91 -22.04
CA ALA A 84 -13.27 -0.02 -20.91
C ALA A 84 -13.94 -0.76 -19.74
N GLU A 85 -14.90 -1.64 -20.02
CA GLU A 85 -15.55 -2.50 -19.03
C GLU A 85 -14.57 -3.47 -18.39
N LYS A 86 -13.76 -4.19 -19.19
CA LYS A 86 -12.72 -5.09 -18.68
C LYS A 86 -11.69 -4.36 -17.82
N LEU A 87 -11.21 -3.20 -18.28
CA LEU A 87 -10.25 -2.39 -17.51
C LEU A 87 -10.85 -1.89 -16.20
N LYS A 88 -12.15 -1.59 -16.19
CA LYS A 88 -12.87 -1.22 -14.96
C LYS A 88 -12.97 -2.40 -14.01
N GLU A 89 -13.37 -3.58 -14.49
CA GLU A 89 -13.43 -4.81 -13.68
C GLU A 89 -12.06 -5.19 -13.11
N GLU A 90 -11.00 -5.12 -13.92
CA GLU A 90 -9.63 -5.36 -13.48
C GLU A 90 -9.20 -4.33 -12.42
N ALA A 91 -9.53 -3.05 -12.60
CA ALA A 91 -9.21 -2.02 -11.62
C ALA A 91 -9.97 -2.23 -10.30
N GLU A 92 -11.25 -2.59 -10.35
CA GLU A 92 -12.06 -2.92 -9.17
C GLU A 92 -11.51 -4.15 -8.44
N ALA A 93 -11.10 -5.20 -9.18
CA ALA A 93 -10.48 -6.39 -8.60
C ALA A 93 -9.13 -6.07 -7.93
N VAL A 94 -8.26 -5.29 -8.59
CA VAL A 94 -6.98 -4.86 -8.01
C VAL A 94 -7.19 -3.98 -6.78
N LEU A 95 -8.20 -3.10 -6.80
CA LEU A 95 -8.52 -2.26 -5.66
C LEU A 95 -9.01 -3.10 -4.47
N ALA A 96 -9.86 -4.10 -4.70
CA ALA A 96 -10.32 -5.02 -3.66
C ALA A 96 -9.16 -5.82 -3.04
N GLU A 97 -8.25 -6.37 -3.87
CA GLU A 97 -7.06 -7.08 -3.38
C GLU A 97 -6.10 -6.14 -2.64
N TYR A 98 -5.94 -4.91 -3.10
CA TYR A 98 -5.13 -3.89 -2.42
C TYR A 98 -5.70 -3.52 -1.05
N GLU A 99 -7.00 -3.28 -0.96
CA GLU A 99 -7.68 -2.96 0.31
C GLU A 99 -7.57 -4.13 1.29
N LYS A 100 -7.75 -5.36 0.81
CA LYS A 100 -7.56 -6.58 1.60
C LYS A 100 -6.13 -6.72 2.09
N ALA A 101 -5.13 -6.56 1.21
CA ALA A 101 -3.73 -6.62 1.59
C ALA A 101 -3.36 -5.55 2.63
N LEU A 102 -3.94 -4.35 2.51
CA LEU A 102 -3.75 -3.26 3.48
C LEU A 102 -4.39 -3.60 4.84
N ALA A 103 -5.58 -4.20 4.85
CA ALA A 103 -6.25 -4.64 6.07
C ALA A 103 -5.46 -5.77 6.76
N ASP A 104 -5.00 -6.76 6.00
CA ASP A 104 -4.20 -7.88 6.49
C ASP A 104 -2.86 -7.38 7.05
N ALA A 105 -2.16 -6.48 6.35
CA ALA A 105 -0.92 -5.88 6.82
C ALA A 105 -1.11 -5.10 8.13
N ARG A 106 -2.21 -4.33 8.25
CA ARG A 106 -2.54 -3.63 9.50
C ARG A 106 -2.84 -4.59 10.65
N SER A 107 -3.59 -5.66 10.38
CA SER A 107 -3.89 -6.69 11.38
C SER A 107 -2.61 -7.41 11.85
N GLN A 108 -1.75 -7.81 10.92
CA GLN A 108 -0.46 -8.44 11.24
C GLN A 108 0.46 -7.49 12.02
N ALA A 109 0.53 -6.22 11.66
CA ALA A 109 1.30 -5.22 12.40
C ALA A 109 0.78 -5.05 13.84
N GLN A 110 -0.54 -4.98 14.03
CA GLN A 110 -1.13 -4.91 15.37
C GLN A 110 -0.84 -6.17 16.20
N ALA A 111 -0.97 -7.35 15.60
CA ALA A 111 -0.64 -8.62 16.25
C ALA A 111 0.84 -8.69 16.65
N ALA A 112 1.76 -8.30 15.74
CA ALA A 112 3.19 -8.27 16.02
C ALA A 112 3.55 -7.28 17.13
N MET A 113 2.90 -6.10 17.16
CA MET A 113 3.09 -5.12 18.23
C MET A 113 2.58 -5.62 19.58
N ALA A 114 1.43 -6.30 19.60
CA ALA A 114 0.88 -6.91 20.81
C ALA A 114 1.81 -8.01 21.34
N GLU A 115 2.27 -8.91 20.46
CA GLU A 115 3.20 -9.98 20.81
C GLU A 115 4.55 -9.44 21.32
N ALA A 116 5.10 -8.41 20.66
CA ALA A 116 6.34 -7.77 21.09
C ALA A 116 6.19 -7.11 22.47
N THR A 117 5.06 -6.47 22.73
CA THR A 117 4.76 -5.84 24.03
C THR A 117 4.60 -6.89 25.12
N GLU A 118 3.88 -7.99 24.84
CA GLU A 118 3.71 -9.10 25.78
C GLU A 118 5.06 -9.74 26.13
N LYS A 119 5.89 -10.03 25.12
CA LYS A 119 7.24 -10.57 25.31
C LYS A 119 8.11 -9.62 26.12
N ALA A 120 8.11 -8.33 25.80
CA ALA A 120 8.88 -7.33 26.54
C ALA A 120 8.45 -7.24 28.01
N ASN A 121 7.14 -7.25 28.28
CA ASN A 121 6.61 -7.25 29.64
C ASN A 121 6.96 -8.51 30.42
N ALA A 122 6.87 -9.68 29.77
CA ALA A 122 7.24 -10.96 30.39
C ALA A 122 8.74 -11.03 30.71
N GLU A 123 9.60 -10.54 29.81
CA GLU A 123 11.04 -10.43 30.07
C GLU A 123 11.36 -9.44 31.17
N ALA A 124 10.71 -8.27 31.18
CA ALA A 124 10.88 -7.27 32.24
C ALA A 124 10.47 -7.84 33.60
N ALA A 125 9.34 -8.54 33.69
CA ALA A 125 8.89 -9.18 34.92
C ALA A 125 9.89 -10.25 35.41
N LYS A 126 10.43 -11.08 34.49
CA LYS A 126 11.46 -12.07 34.84
C LYS A 126 12.74 -11.42 35.37
N ARG A 127 13.22 -10.35 34.71
CA ARG A 127 14.40 -9.61 35.16
C ARG A 127 14.17 -8.94 36.51
N GLN A 128 12.99 -8.34 36.71
CA GLN A 128 12.61 -7.74 37.98
C GLN A 128 12.62 -8.76 39.11
N GLN A 129 12.06 -9.95 38.89
CA GLN A 129 12.07 -11.03 39.87
C GLN A 129 13.49 -11.50 40.18
N ALA A 130 14.32 -11.76 39.16
CA ALA A 130 15.70 -12.20 39.35
C ALA A 130 16.55 -11.15 40.10
N LEU A 131 16.34 -9.87 39.83
CA LEU A 131 16.98 -8.77 40.56
C LEU A 131 16.49 -8.72 42.01
N ALA A 132 15.18 -8.88 42.25
CA ALA A 132 14.63 -8.92 43.60
C ALA A 132 15.21 -10.09 44.42
N ASP A 133 15.31 -11.28 43.83
CA ASP A 133 15.89 -12.47 44.47
C ASP A 133 17.38 -12.26 44.79
N THR A 134 18.12 -11.67 43.85
CA THR A 134 19.55 -11.34 44.04
C THR A 134 19.76 -10.31 45.15
N LEU A 135 18.93 -9.26 45.17
CA LEU A 135 18.99 -8.23 46.22
C LEU A 135 18.62 -8.82 47.58
N ALA A 136 17.59 -9.66 47.66
CA ALA A 136 17.22 -10.33 48.90
C ALA A 136 18.36 -11.20 49.45
N ALA A 137 19.05 -11.95 48.57
CA ALA A 137 20.21 -12.74 48.96
C ALA A 137 21.37 -11.87 49.47
N GLN A 138 21.68 -10.75 48.80
CA GLN A 138 22.72 -9.82 49.24
C GLN A 138 22.38 -9.16 50.59
N VAL A 139 21.11 -8.81 50.81
CA VAL A 139 20.65 -8.25 52.09
C VAL A 139 20.82 -9.29 53.20
N ALA A 140 20.38 -10.54 52.99
CA ALA A 140 20.53 -11.61 53.99
C ALA A 140 22.01 -11.91 54.32
N GLU A 141 22.89 -11.89 53.31
CA GLU A 141 24.34 -12.03 53.53
C GLU A 141 24.89 -10.85 54.34
N ALA A 142 24.52 -9.62 53.96
CA ALA A 142 24.95 -8.41 54.67
C ALA A 142 24.48 -8.41 56.13
N GLU A 143 23.23 -8.79 56.40
CA GLU A 143 22.70 -8.95 57.76
C GLU A 143 23.47 -9.99 58.57
N THR A 144 23.84 -11.11 57.95
CA THR A 144 24.65 -12.15 58.59
C THR A 144 26.05 -11.63 58.94
N ARG A 145 26.70 -10.89 58.04
CA ARG A 145 28.01 -10.27 58.28
C ARG A 145 27.94 -9.20 59.36
N ILE A 146 26.91 -8.35 59.33
CA ILE A 146 26.67 -7.33 60.37
C ILE A 146 26.48 -8.00 61.72
N GLY A 147 25.71 -9.08 61.78
CA GLY A 147 25.51 -9.86 63.01
C GLY A 147 26.80 -10.48 63.54
N ALA A 148 27.66 -11.00 62.66
CA ALA A 148 28.96 -11.53 63.04
C ALA A 148 29.90 -10.42 63.56
N ALA A 149 30.03 -9.32 62.82
CA ALA A 149 30.85 -8.17 63.22
C ALA A 149 30.37 -7.55 64.54
N LYS A 150 29.04 -7.52 64.78
CA LYS A 150 28.48 -7.06 66.06
C LYS A 150 28.88 -7.99 67.21
N ARG A 151 28.83 -9.31 67.02
CA ARG A 151 29.25 -10.27 68.07
C ARG A 151 30.74 -10.13 68.38
N GLU A 152 31.57 -10.06 67.34
CA GLU A 152 33.02 -9.86 67.47
C GLU A 152 33.34 -8.54 68.18
N ALA A 153 32.69 -7.44 67.80
CA ALA A 153 32.86 -6.14 68.46
C ALA A 153 32.48 -6.21 69.95
N LEU A 154 31.38 -6.89 70.30
CA LEU A 154 30.95 -7.07 71.69
C LEU A 154 31.94 -7.93 72.49
N GLU A 155 32.49 -8.99 71.88
CA GLU A 155 33.55 -9.80 72.52
C GLU A 155 34.83 -9.01 72.75
N ASN A 156 35.27 -8.20 71.77
CA ASN A 156 36.43 -7.34 71.90
C ASN A 156 36.23 -6.29 73.01
N VAL A 157 35.05 -5.66 73.07
CA VAL A 157 34.71 -4.72 74.17
C VAL A 157 34.73 -5.43 75.52
N ARG A 158 34.21 -6.65 75.61
CA ARG A 158 34.26 -7.46 76.83
C ARG A 158 35.70 -7.76 77.26
N GLN A 159 36.58 -8.16 76.34
CA GLN A 159 38.00 -8.42 76.66
C GLN A 159 38.70 -7.16 77.17
N VAL A 160 38.53 -6.03 76.48
CA VAL A 160 39.10 -4.74 76.91
C VAL A 160 38.55 -4.32 78.27
N ALA A 161 37.26 -4.51 78.54
CA ALA A 161 36.66 -4.20 79.83
C ALA A 161 37.25 -5.05 80.96
N VAL A 162 37.53 -6.34 80.72
CA VAL A 162 38.19 -7.23 81.69
C VAL A 162 39.63 -6.78 81.96
N GLU A 163 40.38 -6.47 80.91
CA GLU A 163 41.77 -6.01 81.02
C GLU A 163 41.87 -4.69 81.80
N VAL A 164 41.07 -3.70 81.44
CA VAL A 164 41.01 -2.38 82.11
C VAL A 164 40.54 -2.52 83.56
N SER A 165 39.57 -3.39 83.85
CA SER A 165 39.09 -3.61 85.22
C SER A 165 40.17 -4.25 86.11
N ARG A 166 40.97 -5.18 85.56
CA ARG A 166 42.11 -5.75 86.27
C ARG A 166 43.20 -4.71 86.54
N GLU A 167 43.56 -3.92 85.53
CA GLU A 167 44.56 -2.85 85.66
C GLU A 167 44.12 -1.79 86.69
N ALA A 168 42.86 -1.37 86.64
CA ALA A 168 42.27 -0.44 87.60
C ALA A 168 42.33 -1.00 89.03
N THR A 169 41.98 -2.28 89.22
CA THR A 169 42.00 -2.91 90.55
C THR A 169 43.42 -3.04 91.10
N LEU A 170 44.38 -3.43 90.26
CA LEU A 170 45.79 -3.49 90.62
C LEU A 170 46.31 -2.12 91.10
N ARG A 171 45.94 -1.04 90.39
CA ARG A 171 46.37 0.34 90.74
C ARG A 171 45.69 0.90 91.99
N LEU A 172 44.42 0.57 92.23
CA LEU A 172 43.63 1.18 93.31
C LEU A 172 43.71 0.40 94.63
N ILE A 173 43.70 -0.94 94.57
CA ILE A 173 43.57 -1.81 95.75
C ILE A 173 44.84 -2.65 95.97
N GLY A 174 45.75 -2.70 94.98
CA GLY A 174 47.03 -3.41 95.08
C GLY A 174 46.95 -4.94 95.03
N GLY A 175 45.76 -5.49 94.78
CA GLY A 175 45.54 -6.94 94.63
C GLY A 175 45.47 -7.36 93.16
N ASP A 176 46.23 -8.38 92.77
CA ASP A 176 46.07 -9.04 91.47
C ASP A 176 44.87 -10.00 91.53
N ILE A 177 43.97 -9.87 90.56
CA ILE A 177 42.78 -10.71 90.45
C ILE A 177 42.99 -11.64 89.26
N ALA A 178 42.69 -12.92 89.46
CA ALA A 178 42.69 -13.90 88.39
C ALA A 178 41.73 -13.47 87.27
N GLU A 179 42.15 -13.64 86.02
CA GLU A 179 41.37 -13.24 84.83
C GLU A 179 39.96 -13.83 84.82
N ALA A 180 39.80 -15.07 85.29
CA ALA A 180 38.51 -15.74 85.40
C ALA A 180 37.53 -15.04 86.35
N ASP A 181 38.01 -14.45 87.44
CA ASP A 181 37.16 -13.77 88.43
C ASP A 181 36.80 -12.35 87.97
N ALA A 182 37.73 -11.65 87.31
CA ALA A 182 37.45 -10.38 86.65
C ALA A 182 36.45 -10.53 85.50
N ALA A 183 36.56 -11.59 84.69
CA ALA A 183 35.62 -11.91 83.63
C ALA A 183 34.19 -12.16 84.17
N LYS A 184 34.06 -12.92 85.26
CA LYS A 184 32.76 -13.16 85.90
C LYS A 184 32.11 -11.87 86.43
N ALA A 185 32.91 -10.97 87.01
CA ALA A 185 32.41 -9.70 87.53
C ALA A 185 31.93 -8.76 86.41
N VAL A 186 32.70 -8.67 85.31
CA VAL A 186 32.30 -7.91 84.11
C VAL A 186 31.04 -8.52 83.47
N ASP A 187 30.93 -9.84 83.39
CA ASP A 187 29.73 -10.52 82.88
C ASP A 187 28.48 -10.28 83.73
N ALA A 188 28.65 -10.24 85.06
CA ALA A 188 27.56 -9.92 85.98
C ALA A 188 27.08 -8.47 85.76
N ALA A 189 28.01 -7.52 85.64
CA ALA A 189 27.69 -6.11 85.39
C ALA A 189 27.05 -5.88 84.01
N LEU A 190 27.51 -6.59 82.96
CA LEU A 190 26.92 -6.54 81.62
C LEU A 190 25.49 -7.11 81.59
N LYS A 191 25.18 -8.11 82.43
CA LYS A 191 23.81 -8.66 82.56
C LYS A 191 22.86 -7.76 83.34
N GLU A 192 23.37 -6.95 84.26
CA GLU A 192 22.55 -6.02 85.06
C GLU A 192 22.24 -4.71 84.32
N SER A 193 23.07 -4.35 83.33
CA SER A 193 22.95 -3.11 82.53
C SER A 193 22.27 -3.29 81.17
N ALA A 194 21.97 -4.53 80.76
CA ALA A 194 21.20 -4.87 79.56
C ALA A 194 19.70 -5.05 79.88
#